data_AF-A0AAN7TVE0-F1
#
_entry.id   AF-A0AAN7TVE0-F1
#
_cell.length_a   1.000
_cell.length_b   1.000
_cell.length_c   1.000
_cell.angle_alpha   90.00
_cell.angle_beta   90.00
_cell.angle_gamma   90.00
#
_symmetry.space_group_name_H-M   'P 1'
#
loop_
_entity.id
_entity.type
_entity.pdbx_description
1 polymer ?
#
loop_
_entity_poly.entity_id
_entity_poly.type
_entity_poly.pdbx_seq_one_letter_code
_entity_poly.pdbx_strand_id
1 'polypeptide(L)'
;MKSKLFYHFILIIVFICKILGQEYLPIEGGKCEKYIGDSGEKICDGYLANPESIYVYNKTQEETQTELKNLISILKLTNPDKVCINPNNYKIMCSMMFPECIDLKSPNVSKSVSLPIYTCNNFCKEALTTCSVSSSIASCNKGSTLPIQLPYTPIEWVKYNLSNYGGIDNYTVECTDPTLVKSGSDSEIQVECIEPLIKRITNDSKADLDKGYFYVNSQCVINCPVTGMHSKLVWNQIFKINDVLSSISLVCTLILLFTFGILNPKLNRFDKKNLFFIAGVFGMSLSGVLIAANGSEKTVCPTPERYAVNTDRVCVASGFLVHFSALFAILWWTIGLADVYYGIKYVGKKIKIKIRYYLIVTMIISLAFTLVPLGTGQYQAGLSNVMCFLKDEIYQSMTFFVPLGICLTLGTILMILVMKEIYVIVKSKSSSNSKSDSISYLKLQVKPMLNIILFYFTFLYLFLFVRVVNSRYQEYEDSAIPYMLCLAKGGGNSCLLKGPSAGSLGYFAYCLRIYGIYLFIISFLSSRTIKIWKESIILNNSFVTPIVKFFDSSFSGRFSSSKNTTTTQNSTFNNTNGSGSGVGNSSGMTSIGLESRNHNIDDDDL
;
A
#
# COMPACT_ATOMS: atom_id res chain seq x y z
N MET A 1 -8.52 -9.83 57.02
CA MET A 1 -9.44 -8.74 56.65
C MET A 1 -9.10 -7.37 57.25
N LYS A 2 -8.61 -7.27 58.51
CA LYS A 2 -8.33 -5.97 59.15
C LYS A 2 -7.15 -5.14 58.57
N SER A 3 -6.17 -5.77 57.91
CA SER A 3 -5.01 -5.08 57.34
C SER A 3 -5.30 -4.30 56.04
N LYS A 4 -6.25 -4.75 55.20
CA LYS A 4 -6.62 -4.04 53.95
C LYS A 4 -7.42 -2.76 54.20
N LEU A 5 -8.24 -2.73 55.26
CA LEU A 5 -9.04 -1.56 55.63
C LEU A 5 -8.15 -0.39 56.10
N PHE A 6 -7.08 -0.71 56.83
CA PHE A 6 -6.11 0.28 57.32
C PHE A 6 -5.30 0.91 56.16
N TYR A 7 -4.93 0.11 55.16
CA TYR A 7 -4.23 0.61 53.96
C TYR A 7 -5.11 1.52 53.10
N HIS A 8 -6.41 1.21 52.95
CA HIS A 8 -7.35 2.10 52.27
C HIS A 8 -7.63 3.38 53.06
N PHE A 9 -7.67 3.33 54.39
CA PHE A 9 -7.86 4.52 55.21
C PHE A 9 -6.64 5.47 55.15
N ILE A 10 -5.41 4.93 55.19
CA ILE A 10 -4.19 5.73 54.97
C ILE A 10 -4.13 6.29 53.54
N LEU A 11 -4.50 5.51 52.52
CA LEU A 11 -4.58 6.01 51.15
C LEU A 11 -5.60 7.14 51.02
N ILE A 12 -6.76 7.04 51.66
CA ILE A 12 -7.79 8.09 51.67
C ILE A 12 -7.30 9.35 52.40
N ILE A 13 -6.63 9.22 53.55
CA ILE A 13 -6.07 10.39 54.26
C ILE A 13 -4.94 11.04 53.46
N VAL A 14 -4.03 10.26 52.86
CA VAL A 14 -2.96 10.79 52.01
C VAL A 14 -3.55 11.44 50.75
N PHE A 15 -4.64 10.89 50.20
CA PHE A 15 -5.35 11.46 49.05
C PHE A 15 -6.07 12.77 49.43
N ILE A 16 -6.77 12.82 50.58
CA ILE A 16 -7.43 14.03 51.09
C ILE A 16 -6.41 15.12 51.42
N CYS A 17 -5.26 14.78 52.02
CA CYS A 17 -4.19 15.75 52.28
C CYS A 17 -3.53 16.28 51.00
N LYS A 18 -3.48 15.50 49.91
CA LYS A 18 -2.99 15.99 48.61
C LYS A 18 -4.03 16.80 47.83
N ILE A 19 -5.33 16.67 48.13
CA ILE A 19 -6.40 17.40 47.44
C ILE A 19 -6.53 18.87 47.93
N LEU A 20 -6.04 19.19 49.14
CA LEU A 20 -6.25 20.52 49.74
C LEU A 20 -5.00 21.42 49.78
N GLY A 21 -3.84 20.92 49.35
CA GLY A 21 -2.64 21.74 49.20
C GLY A 21 -2.65 22.47 47.87
N GLN A 22 -3.27 23.66 47.79
CA GLN A 22 -3.00 24.56 46.66
C GLN A 22 -1.56 25.07 46.78
N GLU A 23 -0.75 24.83 45.75
CA GLU A 23 0.66 25.21 45.71
C GLU A 23 0.82 26.74 45.69
N TYR A 24 1.76 27.25 46.48
CA TYR A 24 2.26 28.61 46.33
C TYR A 24 2.96 28.72 44.98
N LEU A 25 2.54 29.68 44.15
CA LEU A 25 3.23 29.97 42.89
C LEU A 25 4.35 30.99 43.16
N PRO A 26 5.59 30.71 42.70
CA PRO A 26 6.67 31.68 42.80
C PRO A 26 6.36 32.89 41.91
N ILE A 27 6.83 34.07 42.33
CA ILE A 27 6.74 35.27 41.49
C ILE A 27 7.80 35.15 40.40
N GLU A 28 7.33 35.07 39.17
CA GLU A 28 8.16 34.78 38.02
C GLU A 28 8.88 36.02 37.46
N GLY A 29 8.50 37.23 37.88
CA GLY A 29 9.16 38.47 37.44
C GLY A 29 8.71 38.95 36.05
N GLY A 30 7.50 38.57 35.63
CA GLY A 30 6.85 39.13 34.44
C GLY A 30 6.47 40.61 34.60
N LYS A 31 5.89 41.18 33.55
CA LYS A 31 5.46 42.58 33.49
C LYS A 31 4.04 42.69 32.96
N CYS A 32 3.32 43.72 33.39
CA CYS A 32 2.06 44.10 32.76
C CYS A 32 2.34 44.94 31.51
N GLU A 33 1.87 44.48 30.37
CA GLU A 33 2.01 45.17 29.09
C GLU A 33 0.65 45.32 28.41
N LYS A 34 0.50 46.35 27.58
CA LYS A 34 -0.66 46.48 26.70
C LYS A 34 -0.61 45.40 25.62
N TYR A 35 -1.75 44.77 25.33
CA TYR A 35 -1.86 43.81 24.25
C TYR A 35 -1.62 44.51 22.90
N ILE A 36 -0.67 43.99 22.12
CA ILE A 36 -0.24 44.61 20.85
C ILE A 36 -1.26 44.45 19.71
N GLY A 37 -2.32 43.67 19.92
CA GLY A 37 -3.31 43.31 18.90
C GLY A 37 -2.89 42.09 18.08
N ASP A 38 -3.83 41.50 17.34
CA ASP A 38 -3.54 40.32 16.54
C ASP A 38 -2.78 40.66 15.25
N SER A 39 -1.69 39.93 14.98
CA SER A 39 -1.01 39.95 13.69
C SER A 39 -1.81 39.17 12.62
N GLY A 40 -2.82 39.81 12.02
CA GLY A 40 -3.62 39.26 10.92
C GLY A 40 -5.06 38.90 11.30
N GLU A 41 -5.37 37.59 11.38
CA GLU A 41 -6.69 37.11 11.83
C GLU A 41 -6.93 37.55 13.28
N LYS A 42 -8.07 38.19 13.55
CA LYS A 42 -8.48 38.60 14.90
C LYS A 42 -8.84 37.36 15.73
N ILE A 43 -7.88 36.90 16.52
CA ILE A 43 -7.98 35.72 17.37
C ILE A 43 -8.36 36.13 18.80
N CYS A 44 -7.65 37.09 19.41
CA CYS A 44 -7.91 37.56 20.76
C CYS A 44 -8.38 39.01 20.85
N ASP A 45 -8.27 39.78 19.76
CA ASP A 45 -8.80 41.13 19.68
C ASP A 45 -10.30 41.15 19.98
N GLY A 46 -10.65 41.73 21.13
CA GLY A 46 -12.02 41.81 21.64
C GLY A 46 -12.41 40.66 22.58
N TYR A 47 -11.60 39.63 22.76
CA TYR A 47 -11.89 38.48 23.64
C TYR A 47 -11.14 38.51 24.98
N LEU A 48 -10.22 39.46 25.17
CA LEU A 48 -9.49 39.65 26.43
C LEU A 48 -10.32 40.52 27.40
N ALA A 49 -10.31 40.16 28.68
CA ALA A 49 -11.00 40.92 29.73
C ALA A 49 -10.41 42.34 29.89
N ASN A 50 -9.08 42.45 29.81
CA ASN A 50 -8.36 43.72 29.97
C ASN A 50 -7.19 43.81 28.98
N PRO A 51 -7.43 44.28 27.74
CA PRO A 51 -6.38 44.38 26.73
C PRO A 51 -5.32 45.46 27.05
N GLU A 52 -5.58 46.36 28.00
CA GLU A 52 -4.62 47.40 28.40
C GLU A 52 -3.56 46.86 29.38
N SER A 53 -3.77 45.69 30.01
CA SER A 53 -2.87 45.11 31.01
C SER A 53 -2.91 43.58 30.98
N ILE A 54 -2.06 42.97 30.16
CA ILE A 54 -1.84 41.53 30.11
C ILE A 54 -0.47 41.14 30.69
N TYR A 55 -0.37 39.93 31.24
CA TYR A 55 0.84 39.49 31.92
C TYR A 55 1.75 38.77 30.92
N VAL A 56 2.97 39.28 30.78
CA VAL A 56 3.97 38.73 29.85
C VAL A 56 5.18 38.26 30.64
N TYR A 57 5.56 36.99 30.46
CA TYR A 57 6.68 36.37 31.16
C TYR A 57 7.44 35.39 30.25
N ASN A 58 8.77 35.48 30.25
CA ASN A 58 9.74 34.65 29.50
C ASN A 58 9.58 34.56 27.98
N LYS A 59 8.45 34.97 27.41
CA LYS A 59 8.14 34.97 25.97
C LYS A 59 7.62 36.33 25.55
N THR A 60 7.79 36.67 24.29
CA THR A 60 7.16 37.86 23.72
C THR A 60 5.66 37.61 23.47
N GLN A 61 4.88 38.68 23.33
CA GLN A 61 3.46 38.55 22.94
C GLN A 61 3.33 37.86 21.57
N GLU A 62 4.24 38.12 20.63
CA GLU A 62 4.26 37.49 19.29
C GLU A 62 4.53 35.98 19.34
N GLU A 63 5.46 35.54 20.19
CA GLU A 63 5.72 34.12 20.43
C GLU A 63 4.48 33.44 21.02
N THR A 64 3.85 34.08 22.00
CA THR A 64 2.63 33.59 22.64
C THR A 64 1.44 33.55 21.65
N GLN A 65 1.31 34.55 20.77
CA GLN A 65 0.32 34.54 19.68
C GLN A 65 0.57 33.38 18.72
N THR A 66 1.83 33.08 18.41
CA THR A 66 2.19 31.95 17.55
C THR A 66 1.84 30.61 18.21
N GLU A 67 2.08 30.46 19.52
CA GLU A 67 1.66 29.28 20.27
C GLU A 67 0.15 29.13 20.33
N LEU A 68 -0.59 30.23 20.51
CA LEU A 68 -2.03 30.22 20.46
C LEU A 68 -2.56 29.87 19.08
N LYS A 69 -1.99 30.44 18.00
CA LYS A 69 -2.33 30.09 16.60
C LYS A 69 -2.12 28.60 16.34
N ASN A 70 -1.02 28.03 16.83
CA ASN A 70 -0.76 26.60 16.73
C ASN A 70 -1.77 25.78 17.53
N LEU A 71 -2.09 26.19 18.76
CA LEU A 71 -3.09 25.52 19.60
C LEU A 71 -4.46 25.52 18.94
N ILE A 72 -4.93 26.68 18.48
CA ILE A 72 -6.20 26.82 17.75
C ILE A 72 -6.18 25.96 16.50
N SER A 73 -5.08 25.96 15.73
CA SER A 73 -4.97 25.11 14.55
C SER A 73 -5.11 23.64 14.89
N ILE A 74 -4.48 23.17 15.97
CA ILE A 74 -4.65 21.79 16.44
C ILE A 74 -6.09 21.52 16.85
N LEU A 75 -6.73 22.43 17.59
CA LEU A 75 -8.12 22.27 18.03
C LEU A 75 -9.12 22.28 16.87
N LYS A 76 -8.90 23.13 15.85
CA LYS A 76 -9.63 23.14 14.58
C LYS A 76 -9.50 21.80 13.86
N LEU A 77 -8.36 21.12 13.98
CA LEU A 77 -8.12 19.81 13.40
C LEU A 77 -8.71 18.66 14.22
N THR A 78 -8.71 18.74 15.55
CA THR A 78 -9.23 17.65 16.40
C THR A 78 -10.74 17.69 16.60
N ASN A 79 -11.39 18.84 16.43
CA ASN A 79 -12.83 18.99 16.64
C ASN A 79 -13.58 19.23 15.33
N PRO A 80 -14.19 18.18 14.75
CA PRO A 80 -14.92 18.29 13.51
C PRO A 80 -16.16 19.21 13.64
N ASP A 81 -16.98 19.11 14.67
CA ASP A 81 -18.36 19.65 14.60
C ASP A 81 -18.49 21.19 14.66
N LYS A 82 -17.38 21.95 14.52
CA LYS A 82 -17.26 23.39 14.81
C LYS A 82 -17.67 23.78 16.23
N VAL A 83 -18.10 22.82 17.05
CA VAL A 83 -18.52 23.02 18.44
C VAL A 83 -17.37 23.63 19.23
N CYS A 84 -16.13 23.25 18.93
CA CYS A 84 -14.94 23.86 19.52
C CYS A 84 -14.69 25.31 19.11
N ILE A 85 -15.02 25.69 17.88
CA ILE A 85 -14.68 26.98 17.28
C ILE A 85 -15.84 27.94 17.54
N ASN A 86 -16.06 28.25 18.81
CA ASN A 86 -17.09 29.18 19.24
C ASN A 86 -16.46 30.36 20.00
N PRO A 87 -17.12 31.54 20.05
CA PRO A 87 -16.59 32.72 20.73
C PRO A 87 -16.20 32.48 22.19
N ASN A 88 -16.92 31.61 22.92
CA ASN A 88 -16.62 31.34 24.33
C ASN A 88 -15.30 30.57 24.49
N ASN A 89 -15.04 29.58 23.65
CA ASN A 89 -13.78 28.84 23.66
C ASN A 89 -12.60 29.74 23.27
N TYR A 90 -12.80 30.69 22.35
CA TYR A 90 -11.79 31.70 22.04
C TYR A 90 -11.50 32.60 23.24
N LYS A 91 -12.53 33.09 23.96
CA LYS A 91 -12.35 33.83 25.22
C LYS A 91 -11.55 33.03 26.24
N ILE A 92 -11.87 31.74 26.41
CA ILE A 92 -11.16 30.85 27.33
C ILE A 92 -9.69 30.70 26.92
N MET A 93 -9.42 30.38 25.64
CA MET A 93 -8.04 30.20 25.15
C MET A 93 -7.23 31.50 25.21
N CYS A 94 -7.82 32.63 24.83
CA CYS A 94 -7.19 33.94 24.90
C CYS A 94 -6.90 34.35 26.34
N SER A 95 -7.84 34.13 27.27
CA SER A 95 -7.62 34.38 28.71
C SER A 95 -6.54 33.47 29.29
N MET A 96 -6.43 32.22 28.82
CA MET A 96 -5.38 31.30 29.27
C MET A 96 -3.99 31.70 28.76
N MET A 97 -3.88 32.11 27.50
CA MET A 97 -2.60 32.46 26.86
C MET A 97 -2.15 33.89 27.16
N PHE A 98 -3.09 34.82 27.33
CA PHE A 98 -2.86 36.22 27.70
C PHE A 98 -3.62 36.55 28.99
N PRO A 99 -3.17 36.04 30.14
CA PRO A 99 -3.82 36.30 31.41
C PRO A 99 -3.79 37.80 31.73
N GLU A 100 -4.85 38.29 32.37
CA GLU A 100 -4.91 39.67 32.85
C GLU A 100 -3.81 39.92 33.89
N CYS A 101 -3.30 41.15 33.95
CA CYS A 101 -2.20 41.52 34.82
C CYS A 101 -2.57 42.57 35.85
N ILE A 102 -2.19 42.31 37.10
CA ILE A 102 -2.33 43.24 38.22
C ILE A 102 -0.95 43.79 38.59
N ASP A 103 -0.78 45.10 38.49
CA ASP A 103 0.39 45.80 39.03
C ASP A 103 0.15 46.22 40.49
N LEU A 104 0.82 45.55 41.43
CA LEU A 104 0.76 45.91 42.84
C LEU A 104 1.71 47.06 43.16
N LYS A 105 1.15 48.27 43.23
CA LYS A 105 1.80 49.49 43.74
C LYS A 105 1.24 49.83 45.13
N SER A 106 1.48 48.95 46.10
CA SER A 106 1.11 49.22 47.49
C SER A 106 2.27 49.91 48.21
N PRO A 107 2.01 50.89 49.10
CA PRO A 107 3.07 51.58 49.86
C PRO A 107 3.94 50.64 50.71
N ASN A 108 3.46 49.43 51.00
CA ASN A 108 4.19 48.42 51.76
C ASN A 108 5.11 47.54 50.88
N VAL A 109 4.96 47.58 49.56
CA VAL A 109 5.74 46.75 48.63
C VAL A 109 6.86 47.59 48.04
N SER A 110 8.10 47.25 48.39
CA SER A 110 9.31 48.01 48.06
C SER A 110 9.63 48.09 46.55
N LYS A 111 9.05 47.18 45.76
CA LYS A 111 9.20 47.10 44.30
C LYS A 111 7.85 46.79 43.68
N SER A 112 7.51 47.45 42.56
CA SER A 112 6.31 47.09 41.81
C SER A 112 6.39 45.62 41.39
N VAL A 113 5.36 44.84 41.72
CA VAL A 113 5.25 43.43 41.34
C VAL A 113 4.03 43.26 40.45
N SER A 114 4.24 42.66 39.28
CA SER A 114 3.17 42.30 38.35
C SER A 114 2.76 40.84 38.60
N LEU A 115 1.44 40.59 38.74
CA LEU A 115 0.89 39.26 38.99
C LEU A 115 -0.15 38.89 37.91
N PRO A 116 -0.13 37.64 37.40
CA PRO A 116 -1.17 37.16 36.49
C PRO A 116 -2.45 36.77 37.22
N ILE A 117 -3.59 37.04 36.58
CA ILE A 117 -4.90 36.49 36.89
C ILE A 117 -5.17 35.32 35.93
N TYR A 118 -5.04 34.09 36.42
CA TYR A 118 -5.24 32.90 35.60
C TYR A 118 -6.72 32.57 35.38
N THR A 119 -7.04 31.91 34.27
CA THR A 119 -8.36 31.34 33.99
C THR A 119 -8.67 30.17 34.92
N CYS A 120 -9.90 30.07 35.42
CA CYS A 120 -10.31 28.97 36.29
C CYS A 120 -10.32 27.60 35.56
N ASN A 121 -10.01 26.53 36.30
CA ASN A 121 -9.84 25.16 35.79
C ASN A 121 -11.13 24.56 35.20
N ASN A 122 -12.29 24.95 35.73
CA ASN A 122 -13.60 24.55 35.21
C ASN A 122 -13.79 24.98 33.74
N PHE A 123 -13.43 26.22 33.39
CA PHE A 123 -13.55 26.73 32.02
C PHE A 123 -12.55 26.06 31.07
N CYS A 124 -11.33 25.77 31.52
CA CYS A 124 -10.41 24.96 30.72
C CYS A 124 -10.99 23.56 30.44
N LYS A 125 -11.55 22.89 31.45
CA LYS A 125 -12.18 21.56 31.27
C LYS A 125 -13.40 21.63 30.36
N GLU A 126 -14.19 22.69 30.47
CA GLU A 126 -15.34 22.94 29.60
C GLU A 126 -14.89 23.12 28.15
N ALA A 127 -13.85 23.92 27.90
CA ALA A 127 -13.28 24.10 26.57
C ALA A 127 -12.76 22.78 26.00
N LEU A 128 -11.98 22.01 26.76
CA LEU A 128 -11.47 20.70 26.30
C LEU A 128 -12.61 19.69 26.04
N THR A 129 -13.66 19.69 26.86
CA THR A 129 -14.82 18.81 26.69
C THR A 129 -15.63 19.20 25.46
N THR A 130 -15.91 20.50 25.29
CA THR A 130 -16.57 21.08 24.10
C THR A 130 -15.78 20.78 22.84
N CYS A 131 -14.45 20.82 22.94
CA CYS A 131 -13.54 20.48 21.85
C CYS A 131 -13.30 18.98 21.68
N SER A 132 -13.91 18.11 22.51
CA SER A 132 -13.70 16.65 22.47
C SER A 132 -12.22 16.24 22.47
N VAL A 133 -11.37 17.03 23.13
CA VAL A 133 -9.94 16.79 23.19
C VAL A 133 -9.69 15.70 24.23
N SER A 134 -9.10 14.59 23.80
CA SER A 134 -8.69 13.52 24.71
C SER A 134 -7.72 14.06 25.76
N SER A 135 -7.88 13.64 27.02
CA SER A 135 -6.96 13.96 28.11
C SER A 135 -5.54 13.42 27.90
N SER A 136 -5.35 12.53 26.91
CA SER A 136 -4.03 12.07 26.45
C SER A 136 -3.30 13.07 25.54
N ILE A 137 -3.97 14.11 25.06
CA ILE A 137 -3.43 15.12 24.15
C ILE A 137 -3.18 16.45 24.89
N ALA A 138 -4.14 16.87 25.70
CA ALA A 138 -4.06 18.10 26.50
C ALA A 138 -4.74 17.90 27.86
N SER A 139 -4.28 18.62 28.89
CA SER A 139 -4.84 18.55 30.24
C SER A 139 -4.77 19.92 30.91
N CYS A 140 -5.82 20.26 31.66
CA CYS A 140 -5.87 21.47 32.48
C CYS A 140 -5.09 21.32 33.81
N ASN A 141 -4.62 20.10 34.13
CA ASN A 141 -3.87 19.85 35.35
C ASN A 141 -2.37 20.14 35.12
N LYS A 142 -1.73 20.83 36.07
CA LYS A 142 -0.30 21.18 36.04
C LYS A 142 0.60 19.95 35.84
N GLY A 143 1.67 20.10 35.08
CA GLY A 143 2.81 19.16 35.09
C GLY A 143 2.68 17.91 34.22
N SER A 144 1.73 17.87 33.29
CA SER A 144 1.59 16.72 32.38
C SER A 144 2.56 16.82 31.20
N THR A 145 3.33 15.76 30.93
CA THR A 145 4.20 15.64 29.74
C THR A 145 3.39 15.29 28.48
N LEU A 146 2.36 16.10 28.20
CA LEU A 146 1.45 15.87 27.08
C LEU A 146 1.96 16.57 25.81
N PRO A 147 1.50 16.13 24.63
CA PRO A 147 1.85 16.77 23.36
C PRO A 147 1.51 18.26 23.29
N ILE A 148 0.45 18.68 23.99
CA ILE A 148 0.02 20.07 24.13
C ILE A 148 0.14 20.45 25.61
N GLN A 149 1.03 21.41 25.90
CA GLN A 149 1.17 21.98 27.24
C GLN A 149 0.27 23.22 27.34
N LEU A 150 -0.74 23.15 28.20
CA LEU A 150 -1.61 24.28 28.50
C LEU A 150 -1.04 25.09 29.68
N PRO A 151 -1.29 26.42 29.72
CA PRO A 151 -0.99 27.24 30.89
C PRO A 151 -1.65 26.71 32.16
N TYR A 152 -1.08 27.06 33.31
CA TYR A 152 -1.62 26.68 34.61
C TYR A 152 -3.03 27.27 34.81
N THR A 153 -3.97 26.44 35.27
CA THR A 153 -5.36 26.87 35.58
C THR A 153 -5.73 26.48 37.02
N PRO A 154 -5.84 27.43 37.96
CA PRO A 154 -6.24 27.15 39.35
C PRO A 154 -7.72 26.78 39.44
N ILE A 155 -8.12 26.14 40.54
CA ILE A 155 -9.53 25.78 40.75
C ILE A 155 -10.39 27.03 41.01
N GLU A 156 -9.95 27.90 41.94
CA GLU A 156 -10.68 29.11 42.35
C GLU A 156 -9.76 30.33 42.56
N TRP A 157 -8.55 30.12 43.08
CA TRP A 157 -7.60 31.20 43.38
C TRP A 157 -6.16 30.71 43.35
N VAL A 158 -5.22 31.65 43.34
CA VAL A 158 -3.78 31.43 43.49
C VAL A 158 -3.26 32.21 44.69
N LYS A 159 -2.37 31.58 45.46
CA LYS A 159 -1.60 32.25 46.52
C LYS A 159 -0.20 32.59 46.03
N TYR A 160 0.17 33.85 46.19
CA TYR A 160 1.51 34.36 45.96
C TYR A 160 2.18 34.73 47.29
N ASN A 161 3.45 34.37 47.42
CA ASN A 161 4.26 34.81 48.54
C ASN A 161 4.97 36.12 48.19
N LEU A 162 4.48 37.24 48.74
CA LEU A 162 5.03 38.57 48.48
C LEU A 162 6.10 39.03 49.51
N SER A 163 6.49 38.24 50.50
CA SER A 163 7.34 38.77 51.59
C SER A 163 8.77 39.10 51.17
N ASN A 164 9.28 38.47 50.12
CA ASN A 164 10.53 38.89 49.46
C ASN A 164 10.47 40.30 48.85
N TYR A 165 9.27 40.85 48.67
CA TYR A 165 9.02 42.17 48.10
C TYR A 165 8.47 43.17 49.14
N GLY A 166 8.36 42.75 50.42
CA GLY A 166 7.79 43.54 51.52
C GLY A 166 6.26 43.40 51.66
N GLY A 167 5.62 42.52 50.88
CA GLY A 167 4.18 42.26 50.94
C GLY A 167 3.79 41.12 51.88
N ILE A 168 2.50 40.74 51.83
CA ILE A 168 1.91 39.66 52.63
C ILE A 168 2.25 38.29 51.99
N ASP A 169 2.69 37.30 52.78
CA ASP A 169 3.10 35.95 52.35
C ASP A 169 1.98 35.10 51.73
N ASN A 170 0.73 35.55 51.82
CA ASN A 170 -0.48 34.83 51.41
C ASN A 170 -1.40 35.72 50.55
N TYR A 171 -0.84 36.50 49.63
CA TYR A 171 -1.65 37.32 48.74
C TYR A 171 -2.44 36.43 47.78
N THR A 172 -3.77 36.44 47.90
CA THR A 172 -4.68 35.63 47.09
C THR A 172 -5.20 36.42 45.89
N VAL A 173 -5.12 35.83 44.70
CA VAL A 173 -5.75 36.34 43.48
C VAL A 173 -6.78 35.33 43.03
N GLU A 174 -8.04 35.76 42.91
CA GLU A 174 -9.12 34.93 42.36
C GLU A 174 -8.89 34.68 40.87
N CYS A 175 -9.24 33.49 40.40
CA CYS A 175 -9.17 33.19 38.97
C CYS A 175 -10.27 33.91 38.20
N THR A 176 -10.01 34.22 36.93
CA THR A 176 -10.95 34.97 36.09
C THR A 176 -11.94 34.04 35.38
N ASP A 177 -13.18 34.51 35.28
CA ASP A 177 -14.24 33.93 34.47
C ASP A 177 -14.25 34.61 33.08
N PRO A 178 -13.76 33.93 32.02
CA PRO A 178 -13.68 34.50 30.68
C PRO A 178 -15.06 34.70 30.04
N THR A 179 -16.13 34.11 30.57
CA THR A 179 -17.48 34.28 30.03
C THR A 179 -18.07 35.67 30.30
N LEU A 180 -17.53 36.39 31.30
CA LEU A 180 -17.94 37.75 31.64
C LEU A 180 -17.47 38.81 30.62
N VAL A 181 -16.56 38.46 29.70
CA VAL A 181 -16.10 39.35 28.63
C VAL A 181 -17.24 39.57 27.63
N LYS A 182 -17.82 40.78 27.63
CA LYS A 182 -18.96 41.16 26.77
C LYS A 182 -18.58 41.43 25.31
N SER A 183 -17.29 41.60 25.04
CA SER A 183 -16.77 41.95 23.72
C SER A 183 -16.43 40.69 22.93
N GLY A 184 -16.68 40.77 21.62
CA GLY A 184 -16.45 39.71 20.65
C GLY A 184 -17.38 39.95 19.46
N SER A 185 -16.83 40.20 18.27
CA SER A 185 -17.66 40.18 17.07
C SER A 185 -18.01 38.74 16.77
N ASP A 186 -19.29 38.42 16.60
CA ASP A 186 -19.80 37.11 16.12
C ASP A 186 -19.40 36.81 14.67
N SER A 187 -18.28 37.37 14.18
CA SER A 187 -17.74 37.07 12.87
C SER A 187 -17.48 35.58 12.77
N GLU A 188 -18.23 34.91 11.90
CA GLU A 188 -18.15 33.47 11.69
C GLU A 188 -16.71 33.10 11.32
N ILE A 189 -16.02 32.43 12.24
CA ILE A 189 -14.63 32.00 12.03
C ILE A 189 -14.63 30.94 10.95
N GLN A 190 -14.12 31.30 9.76
CA GLN A 190 -14.01 30.35 8.66
C GLN A 190 -12.89 29.35 8.98
N VAL A 191 -13.25 28.06 9.02
CA VAL A 191 -12.26 26.99 9.12
C VAL A 191 -11.55 26.86 7.77
N GLU A 192 -10.27 27.16 7.74
CA GLU A 192 -9.39 26.86 6.61
C GLU A 192 -8.68 25.52 6.86
N CYS A 193 -8.48 24.74 5.79
CA CYS A 193 -7.72 23.49 5.86
C CYS A 193 -6.28 23.76 5.51
N ILE A 194 -5.35 23.26 6.32
CA ILE A 194 -3.92 23.42 6.10
C ILE A 194 -3.49 22.54 4.92
N GLU A 195 -2.75 23.09 3.96
CA GLU A 195 -2.19 22.32 2.85
C GLU A 195 -1.35 21.13 3.39
N PRO A 196 -1.51 19.89 2.88
CA PRO A 196 -2.21 19.49 1.64
C PRO A 196 -3.67 19.06 1.79
N LEU A 197 -4.29 19.29 2.95
CA LEU A 197 -5.69 18.95 3.17
C LEU A 197 -6.61 19.86 2.36
N ILE A 198 -7.74 19.32 1.90
CA ILE A 198 -8.69 20.05 1.08
C ILE A 198 -9.97 20.28 1.87
N LYS A 199 -10.51 21.50 1.80
CA LYS A 199 -11.76 21.86 2.47
C LYS A 199 -12.96 21.26 1.73
N ARG A 200 -13.76 20.47 2.46
CA ARG A 200 -14.98 19.82 2.01
C ARG A 200 -16.06 19.97 3.07
N ILE A 201 -17.03 20.86 2.84
CA ILE A 201 -18.17 21.04 3.74
C ILE A 201 -19.20 19.94 3.45
N THR A 202 -19.60 19.21 4.48
CA THR A 202 -20.67 18.21 4.38
C THR A 202 -21.57 18.24 5.59
N ASN A 203 -22.82 17.84 5.40
CA ASN A 203 -23.78 17.62 6.49
C ASN A 203 -23.83 16.15 6.92
N ASP A 204 -23.23 15.24 6.15
CA ASP A 204 -23.21 13.80 6.41
C ASP A 204 -21.84 13.20 6.05
N SER A 205 -20.95 13.18 7.03
CA SER A 205 -19.59 12.64 6.89
C SER A 205 -19.58 11.13 6.58
N LYS A 206 -20.61 10.39 7.00
CA LYS A 206 -20.71 8.95 6.73
C LYS A 206 -21.03 8.70 5.26
N ALA A 207 -22.01 9.41 4.71
CA ALA A 207 -22.34 9.30 3.29
C ALA A 207 -21.18 9.76 2.38
N ASP A 208 -20.39 10.74 2.79
CA ASP A 208 -19.22 11.17 2.02
C ASP A 208 -18.04 10.19 2.16
N LEU A 209 -17.89 9.49 3.29
CA LEU A 209 -16.95 8.37 3.40
C LEU A 209 -17.26 7.26 2.37
N ASP A 210 -18.55 6.97 2.15
CA ASP A 210 -18.99 6.01 1.13
C ASP A 210 -18.76 6.51 -0.32
N LYS A 211 -18.62 7.83 -0.51
CA LYS A 211 -18.22 8.44 -1.79
C LYS A 211 -16.70 8.54 -1.97
N GLY A 212 -15.92 8.06 -0.99
CA GLY A 212 -14.46 8.00 -1.05
C GLY A 212 -13.75 9.23 -0.48
N TYR A 213 -14.43 10.05 0.32
CA TYR A 213 -13.83 11.16 1.04
C TYR A 213 -13.27 10.68 2.39
N PHE A 214 -11.97 10.82 2.59
CA PHE A 214 -11.33 10.46 3.86
C PHE A 214 -11.12 11.71 4.70
N TYR A 215 -12.02 11.91 5.65
CA TYR A 215 -11.99 13.04 6.56
C TYR A 215 -10.91 12.88 7.63
N VAL A 216 -10.16 13.95 7.86
CA VAL A 216 -9.31 14.06 9.06
C VAL A 216 -10.03 14.80 10.18
N ASN A 217 -10.84 15.79 9.81
CA ASN A 217 -11.84 16.44 10.66
C ASN A 217 -13.14 16.60 9.83
N SER A 218 -14.17 17.30 10.30
CA SER A 218 -15.48 17.42 9.61
C SER A 218 -15.41 18.07 8.24
N GLN A 219 -14.39 18.89 8.01
CA GLN A 219 -14.35 19.84 6.92
C GLN A 219 -13.08 19.71 6.08
N CYS A 220 -12.12 18.90 6.48
CA CYS A 220 -10.84 18.71 5.81
C CYS A 220 -10.67 17.25 5.46
N VAL A 221 -10.48 16.99 4.18
CA VAL A 221 -10.25 15.66 3.64
C VAL A 221 -8.80 15.51 3.20
N ILE A 222 -8.28 14.28 3.30
CA ILE A 222 -6.98 13.90 2.76
C ILE A 222 -7.07 13.97 1.24
N ASN A 223 -6.08 14.58 0.62
CA ASN A 223 -5.99 14.63 -0.82
C ASN A 223 -5.71 13.26 -1.47
N CYS A 224 -6.04 13.13 -2.75
CA CYS A 224 -5.81 11.96 -3.58
C CYS A 224 -4.93 12.35 -4.79
N PRO A 225 -3.75 11.72 -4.99
CA PRO A 225 -3.10 10.76 -4.09
C PRO A 225 -2.60 11.42 -2.80
N VAL A 226 -2.36 10.63 -1.74
CA VAL A 226 -1.88 11.17 -0.44
C VAL A 226 -0.48 11.74 -0.58
N THR A 227 -0.36 13.07 -0.68
CA THR A 227 0.96 13.72 -0.83
C THR A 227 1.76 13.75 0.46
N GLY A 228 1.10 13.61 1.62
CA GLY A 228 1.76 13.47 2.91
C GLY A 228 2.51 12.14 3.08
N MET A 229 2.15 11.11 2.30
CA MET A 229 2.80 9.81 2.35
C MET A 229 4.00 9.73 1.41
N HIS A 230 3.82 10.21 0.17
CA HIS A 230 4.87 10.29 -0.85
C HIS A 230 4.68 11.56 -1.67
N SER A 231 5.79 12.14 -2.16
CA SER A 231 5.71 13.31 -3.04
C SER A 231 4.96 12.98 -4.34
N LYS A 232 4.33 13.99 -4.96
CA LYS A 232 3.61 13.83 -6.25
C LYS A 232 4.49 13.18 -7.32
N LEU A 233 5.79 13.49 -7.33
CA LEU A 233 6.75 12.91 -8.28
C LEU A 233 6.89 11.39 -8.10
N VAL A 234 6.93 10.90 -6.87
CA VAL A 234 7.00 9.46 -6.57
C VAL A 234 5.70 8.76 -6.97
N TRP A 235 4.55 9.34 -6.66
CA TRP A 235 3.25 8.81 -7.13
C TRP A 235 3.18 8.72 -8.65
N ASN A 236 3.60 9.77 -9.36
CA ASN A 236 3.65 9.77 -10.83
C ASN A 236 4.57 8.69 -11.40
N GLN A 237 5.70 8.41 -10.75
CA GLN A 237 6.59 7.31 -11.14
C GLN A 237 5.93 5.95 -10.93
N ILE A 238 5.26 5.75 -9.79
CA ILE A 238 4.55 4.50 -9.49
C ILE A 238 3.42 4.26 -10.50
N PHE A 239 2.60 5.27 -10.80
CA PHE A 239 1.55 5.18 -11.82
C PHE A 239 2.14 4.87 -13.20
N LYS A 240 3.21 5.57 -13.59
CA LYS A 240 3.87 5.33 -14.89
C LYS A 240 4.45 3.92 -15.01
N ILE A 241 5.05 3.38 -13.94
CA ILE A 241 5.54 1.99 -13.92
C ILE A 241 4.38 1.02 -14.12
N ASN A 242 3.26 1.20 -13.40
CA ASN A 242 2.07 0.38 -13.55
C ASN A 242 1.53 0.42 -14.99
N ASP A 243 1.48 1.61 -15.62
CA ASP A 243 0.90 1.80 -16.94
C ASP A 243 1.74 1.17 -18.05
N VAL A 244 3.06 1.40 -17.99
CA VAL A 244 4.02 0.85 -18.95
C VAL A 244 4.04 -0.68 -18.86
N LEU A 245 4.14 -1.24 -17.65
CA LEU A 245 4.16 -2.70 -17.46
C LEU A 245 2.85 -3.35 -17.88
N SER A 246 1.70 -2.75 -17.56
CA SER A 246 0.39 -3.26 -18.00
C SER A 246 0.28 -3.31 -19.52
N SER A 247 0.74 -2.25 -20.20
CA SER A 247 0.68 -2.13 -21.66
C SER A 247 1.58 -3.16 -22.34
N ILE A 248 2.84 -3.29 -21.90
CA ILE A 248 3.77 -4.30 -22.43
C ILE A 248 3.24 -5.70 -22.16
N SER A 249 2.77 -5.97 -20.94
CA SER A 249 2.18 -7.26 -20.55
C SER A 249 0.95 -7.61 -21.39
N LEU A 250 0.09 -6.63 -21.71
CA LEU A 250 -1.07 -6.84 -22.57
C LEU A 250 -0.65 -7.22 -23.99
N VAL A 251 0.31 -6.51 -24.59
CA VAL A 251 0.81 -6.82 -25.94
C VAL A 251 1.46 -8.21 -25.96
N CYS A 252 2.32 -8.50 -24.98
CA CYS A 252 2.95 -9.81 -24.81
C CYS A 252 1.92 -10.94 -24.72
N THR A 253 0.88 -10.79 -23.89
CA THR A 253 -0.16 -11.81 -23.72
C THR A 253 -1.06 -11.93 -24.95
N LEU A 254 -1.36 -10.82 -25.63
CA LEU A 254 -2.11 -10.83 -26.88
C LEU A 254 -1.37 -11.61 -27.98
N ILE A 255 -0.05 -11.39 -28.13
CA ILE A 255 0.78 -12.16 -29.07
C ILE A 255 0.74 -13.65 -28.73
N LEU A 256 0.79 -14.01 -27.45
CA LEU A 256 0.72 -15.41 -27.02
C LEU A 256 -0.66 -16.04 -27.26
N LEU A 257 -1.75 -15.32 -26.99
CA LEU A 257 -3.11 -15.78 -27.30
C LEU A 257 -3.27 -16.01 -28.80
N PHE A 258 -2.77 -15.09 -29.62
CA PHE A 258 -2.79 -15.24 -31.07
C PHE A 258 -1.95 -16.44 -31.53
N THR A 259 -0.74 -16.57 -31.00
CA THR A 259 0.20 -17.65 -31.34
C THR A 259 -0.37 -19.02 -30.99
N PHE A 260 -0.82 -19.21 -29.75
CA PHE A 260 -1.26 -20.52 -29.28
C PHE A 260 -2.72 -20.80 -29.59
N GLY A 261 -3.58 -19.79 -29.63
CA GLY A 261 -5.02 -19.97 -29.87
C GLY A 261 -5.40 -20.00 -31.35
N ILE A 262 -4.74 -19.19 -32.19
CA ILE A 262 -5.13 -19.03 -33.60
C ILE A 262 -4.10 -19.68 -34.53
N LEU A 263 -2.80 -19.40 -34.35
CA LEU A 263 -1.77 -19.88 -35.28
C LEU A 263 -1.39 -21.35 -35.12
N ASN A 264 -1.60 -21.95 -33.95
CA ASN A 264 -1.22 -23.34 -33.70
C ASN A 264 -2.34 -24.30 -34.13
N PRO A 265 -2.25 -24.97 -35.30
CA PRO A 265 -3.31 -25.88 -35.76
C PRO A 265 -3.43 -27.13 -34.90
N LYS A 266 -2.36 -27.53 -34.20
CA LYS A 266 -2.29 -28.75 -33.39
C LYS A 266 -2.17 -28.40 -31.92
N LEU A 267 -3.32 -28.14 -31.31
CA LEU A 267 -3.44 -27.82 -29.89
C LEU A 267 -3.33 -29.08 -29.03
N ASN A 268 -2.17 -29.30 -28.42
CA ASN A 268 -2.04 -30.33 -27.40
C ASN A 268 -2.87 -29.96 -26.17
N ARG A 269 -3.22 -30.95 -25.36
CA ARG A 269 -3.94 -30.71 -24.10
C ARG A 269 -3.24 -29.70 -23.18
N PHE A 270 -1.91 -29.78 -23.10
CA PHE A 270 -1.12 -28.83 -22.32
C PHE A 270 -1.26 -27.40 -22.86
N ASP A 271 -1.26 -27.24 -24.18
CA ASP A 271 -1.42 -25.93 -24.83
C ASP A 271 -2.80 -25.34 -24.52
N LYS A 272 -3.86 -26.16 -24.54
CA LYS A 272 -5.22 -25.72 -24.20
C LYS A 272 -5.29 -25.19 -22.75
N LYS A 273 -4.66 -25.87 -21.80
CA LYS A 273 -4.60 -25.42 -20.39
C LYS A 273 -3.78 -24.13 -20.25
N ASN A 274 -2.62 -24.08 -20.92
CA ASN A 274 -1.77 -22.90 -20.94
C ASN A 274 -2.48 -21.69 -21.59
N LEU A 275 -3.32 -21.92 -22.60
CA LEU A 275 -4.12 -20.88 -23.24
C LEU A 275 -5.11 -20.24 -22.25
N PHE A 276 -5.80 -21.03 -21.42
CA PHE A 276 -6.68 -20.48 -20.38
C PHE A 276 -5.91 -19.73 -19.29
N PHE A 277 -4.72 -20.21 -18.93
CA PHE A 277 -3.83 -19.47 -18.04
C PHE A 277 -3.41 -18.11 -18.64
N ILE A 278 -2.97 -18.11 -19.91
CA ILE A 278 -2.64 -16.88 -20.64
C ILE A 278 -3.86 -15.95 -20.73
N ALA A 279 -5.07 -16.48 -20.93
CA ALA A 279 -6.31 -15.68 -20.97
C ALA A 279 -6.59 -14.99 -19.62
N GLY A 280 -6.34 -15.65 -18.49
CA GLY A 280 -6.38 -15.01 -17.17
C GLY A 280 -5.34 -13.89 -17.05
N VAL A 281 -4.09 -14.13 -17.46
CA VAL A 281 -3.04 -13.09 -17.41
C VAL A 281 -3.32 -11.92 -18.36
N PHE A 282 -3.88 -12.20 -19.53
CA PHE A 282 -4.37 -11.20 -20.48
C PHE A 282 -5.42 -10.30 -19.81
N GLY A 283 -6.40 -10.89 -19.14
CA GLY A 283 -7.40 -10.13 -18.39
C GLY A 283 -6.76 -9.24 -17.32
N MET A 284 -5.86 -9.77 -16.48
CA MET A 284 -5.14 -8.94 -15.50
C MET A 284 -4.41 -7.75 -16.15
N SER A 285 -3.81 -7.96 -17.32
CA SER A 285 -3.11 -6.90 -18.07
C SER A 285 -4.10 -5.89 -18.68
N LEU A 286 -5.23 -6.37 -19.19
CA LEU A 286 -6.30 -5.55 -19.77
C LEU A 286 -6.90 -4.61 -18.73
N SER A 287 -7.12 -5.08 -17.50
CA SER A 287 -7.53 -4.23 -16.38
C SER A 287 -6.55 -3.05 -16.16
N GLY A 288 -5.25 -3.31 -16.24
CA GLY A 288 -4.23 -2.26 -16.09
C GLY A 288 -4.23 -1.26 -17.23
N VAL A 289 -4.41 -1.74 -18.46
CA VAL A 289 -4.54 -0.85 -19.63
C VAL A 289 -5.84 -0.04 -19.59
N LEU A 290 -6.94 -0.58 -19.07
CA LEU A 290 -8.18 0.19 -18.85
C LEU A 290 -7.96 1.35 -17.89
N ILE A 291 -7.22 1.13 -16.80
CA ILE A 291 -6.83 2.18 -15.84
C ILE A 291 -5.92 3.21 -16.54
N ALA A 292 -4.89 2.76 -17.24
CA ALA A 292 -3.95 3.63 -17.95
C ALA A 292 -4.63 4.47 -19.05
N ALA A 293 -5.59 3.89 -19.79
CA ALA A 293 -6.30 4.55 -20.88
C ALA A 293 -7.20 5.71 -20.39
N ASN A 294 -7.76 5.60 -19.18
CA ASN A 294 -8.50 6.70 -18.54
C ASN A 294 -7.58 7.69 -17.80
N GLY A 295 -6.30 7.34 -17.64
CA GLY A 295 -5.33 8.01 -16.78
C GLY A 295 -5.35 7.39 -15.38
N SER A 296 -4.22 6.84 -14.93
CA SER A 296 -4.16 6.07 -13.69
C SER A 296 -4.44 6.89 -12.45
N GLU A 297 -3.88 8.09 -12.37
CA GLU A 297 -4.21 9.04 -11.31
C GLU A 297 -5.70 9.39 -11.33
N LYS A 298 -6.25 9.76 -12.50
CA LYS A 298 -7.69 10.09 -12.65
C LYS A 298 -8.63 8.93 -12.31
N THR A 299 -8.19 7.70 -12.55
CA THR A 299 -8.99 6.49 -12.28
C THR A 299 -9.02 6.16 -10.80
N VAL A 300 -7.92 6.38 -10.09
CA VAL A 300 -7.80 6.16 -8.63
C VAL A 300 -8.34 7.37 -7.85
N CYS A 301 -8.16 8.57 -8.40
CA CYS A 301 -8.52 9.86 -7.85
C CYS A 301 -9.37 10.64 -8.87
N PRO A 302 -10.69 10.41 -8.96
CA PRO A 302 -11.56 11.11 -9.90
C PRO A 302 -11.56 12.62 -9.68
N THR A 303 -11.40 13.05 -8.41
CA THR A 303 -11.13 14.41 -7.99
C THR A 303 -9.98 14.41 -6.98
N PRO A 304 -9.25 15.52 -6.79
CA PRO A 304 -8.13 15.57 -5.85
C PRO A 304 -8.54 15.40 -4.38
N GLU A 305 -9.83 15.44 -4.07
CA GLU A 305 -10.41 15.37 -2.73
C GLU A 305 -11.00 14.00 -2.38
N ARG A 306 -11.13 13.08 -3.34
CA ARG A 306 -11.73 11.77 -3.10
C ARG A 306 -11.08 10.64 -3.89
N TYR A 307 -11.20 9.44 -3.36
CA TYR A 307 -10.79 8.21 -3.99
C TYR A 307 -11.94 7.63 -4.81
N ALA A 308 -11.60 6.87 -5.85
CA ALA A 308 -12.61 6.21 -6.67
C ALA A 308 -13.36 5.14 -5.86
N VAL A 309 -14.67 5.07 -6.03
CA VAL A 309 -15.56 4.14 -5.33
C VAL A 309 -16.39 3.32 -6.31
N ASN A 310 -17.35 2.55 -5.80
CA ASN A 310 -18.23 1.68 -6.58
C ASN A 310 -19.10 2.40 -7.61
N THR A 311 -19.27 3.72 -7.52
CA THR A 311 -19.96 4.51 -8.55
C THR A 311 -19.06 4.87 -9.73
N ASP A 312 -17.74 4.79 -9.57
CA ASP A 312 -16.76 5.11 -10.62
C ASP A 312 -16.56 3.91 -11.55
N ARG A 313 -17.22 3.94 -12.71
CA ARG A 313 -17.35 2.79 -13.62
C ARG A 313 -16.02 2.16 -14.03
N VAL A 314 -15.00 2.96 -14.33
CA VAL A 314 -13.67 2.45 -14.75
C VAL A 314 -12.96 1.76 -13.59
N CYS A 315 -13.09 2.31 -12.38
CA CYS A 315 -12.55 1.73 -11.16
C CYS A 315 -13.19 0.37 -10.87
N VAL A 316 -14.51 0.28 -10.93
CA VAL A 316 -15.24 -0.99 -10.72
C VAL A 316 -14.92 -2.01 -11.81
N ALA A 317 -14.96 -1.60 -13.08
CA ALA A 317 -14.69 -2.51 -14.20
C ALA A 317 -13.27 -3.07 -14.12
N SER A 318 -12.27 -2.23 -13.85
CA SER A 318 -10.88 -2.66 -13.70
C SER A 318 -10.67 -3.55 -12.47
N GLY A 319 -11.29 -3.20 -11.32
CA GLY A 319 -11.26 -3.98 -10.09
C GLY A 319 -11.91 -5.36 -10.24
N PHE A 320 -13.08 -5.42 -10.87
CA PHE A 320 -13.76 -6.67 -11.20
C PHE A 320 -12.90 -7.56 -12.11
N LEU A 321 -12.38 -6.96 -13.18
CA LEU A 321 -11.62 -7.68 -14.19
C LEU A 321 -10.30 -8.22 -13.60
N VAL A 322 -9.56 -7.42 -12.82
CA VAL A 322 -8.33 -7.92 -12.16
C VAL A 322 -8.63 -9.03 -11.16
N HIS A 323 -9.70 -8.90 -10.35
CA HIS A 323 -10.09 -9.90 -9.38
C HIS A 323 -10.44 -11.24 -10.07
N PHE A 324 -11.31 -11.19 -11.08
CA PHE A 324 -11.76 -12.37 -11.81
C PHE A 324 -10.60 -13.04 -12.53
N SER A 325 -9.82 -12.26 -13.26
CA SER A 325 -8.71 -12.75 -14.06
C SER A 325 -7.57 -13.31 -13.21
N ALA A 326 -7.29 -12.74 -12.04
CA ALA A 326 -6.29 -13.27 -11.11
C ALA A 326 -6.72 -14.61 -10.51
N LEU A 327 -7.98 -14.73 -10.05
CA LEU A 327 -8.52 -16.01 -9.57
C LEU A 327 -8.53 -17.08 -10.68
N PHE A 328 -8.94 -16.69 -11.88
CA PHE A 328 -8.93 -17.60 -13.03
C PHE A 328 -7.50 -18.06 -13.36
N ALA A 329 -6.53 -17.13 -13.38
CA ALA A 329 -5.13 -17.45 -13.64
C ALA A 329 -4.54 -18.39 -12.57
N ILE A 330 -4.76 -18.14 -11.28
CA ILE A 330 -4.18 -19.01 -10.23
C ILE A 330 -4.80 -20.42 -10.23
N LEU A 331 -6.10 -20.54 -10.51
CA LEU A 331 -6.75 -21.85 -10.64
C LEU A 331 -6.14 -22.64 -11.80
N TRP A 332 -5.96 -22.02 -12.97
CA TRP A 332 -5.32 -22.67 -14.12
C TRP A 332 -3.83 -22.94 -13.91
N TRP A 333 -3.12 -22.09 -13.18
CA TRP A 333 -1.74 -22.34 -12.75
C TRP A 333 -1.67 -23.60 -11.88
N THR A 334 -2.57 -23.75 -10.92
CA THR A 334 -2.64 -24.92 -10.02
C THR A 334 -2.98 -26.20 -10.79
N ILE A 335 -3.92 -26.13 -11.73
CA ILE A 335 -4.26 -27.25 -12.63
C ILE A 335 -3.07 -27.62 -13.53
N GLY A 336 -2.34 -26.63 -14.04
CA GLY A 336 -1.12 -26.82 -14.82
C GLY A 336 -0.04 -27.56 -14.02
N LEU A 337 0.15 -27.15 -12.76
CA LEU A 337 1.03 -27.82 -11.81
C LEU A 337 0.66 -29.28 -11.56
N ALA A 338 -0.62 -29.55 -11.32
CA ALA A 338 -1.11 -30.91 -11.11
C ALA A 338 -0.92 -31.79 -12.35
N ASP A 339 -1.10 -31.22 -13.55
CA ASP A 339 -0.87 -31.93 -14.81
C ASP A 339 0.60 -32.26 -15.04
N VAL A 340 1.50 -31.33 -14.72
CA VAL A 340 2.95 -31.55 -14.79
C VAL A 340 3.37 -32.64 -13.81
N TYR A 341 2.90 -32.59 -12.56
CA TYR A 341 3.13 -33.65 -11.58
C TYR A 341 2.66 -35.02 -12.10
N TYR A 342 1.43 -35.09 -12.59
CA TYR A 342 0.86 -36.34 -13.11
C TYR A 342 1.64 -36.86 -14.31
N GLY A 343 2.02 -35.98 -15.25
CA GLY A 343 2.78 -36.33 -16.44
C GLY A 343 4.17 -36.89 -16.15
N ILE A 344 4.83 -36.37 -15.11
CA ILE A 344 6.13 -36.88 -14.64
C ILE A 344 5.97 -38.23 -13.92
N LYS A 345 4.99 -38.35 -13.02
CA LYS A 345 4.78 -39.57 -12.21
C LYS A 345 4.26 -40.76 -13.02
N TYR A 346 3.35 -40.52 -13.96
CA TYR A 346 2.66 -41.58 -14.72
C TYR A 346 2.96 -41.49 -16.21
N VAL A 347 4.24 -41.58 -16.57
CA VAL A 347 4.70 -41.58 -17.97
C VAL A 347 3.87 -42.57 -18.81
N GLY A 348 3.25 -42.07 -19.88
CA GLY A 348 2.44 -42.87 -20.81
C GLY A 348 0.96 -43.01 -20.45
N LYS A 349 0.53 -42.69 -19.23
CA LYS A 349 -0.90 -42.70 -18.87
C LYS A 349 -1.55 -41.36 -19.21
N LYS A 350 -2.61 -41.37 -20.02
CA LYS A 350 -3.41 -40.18 -20.30
C LYS A 350 -4.48 -39.98 -19.21
N ILE A 351 -4.57 -38.80 -18.59
CA ILE A 351 -5.70 -38.47 -17.70
C ILE A 351 -6.96 -38.39 -18.57
N LYS A 352 -8.02 -39.16 -18.27
CA LYS A 352 -9.25 -39.21 -19.08
C LYS A 352 -10.21 -38.02 -18.88
N ILE A 353 -9.91 -37.11 -17.95
CA ILE A 353 -10.79 -35.97 -17.61
C ILE A 353 -10.79 -34.95 -18.75
N LYS A 354 -11.98 -34.72 -19.35
CA LYS A 354 -12.19 -33.74 -20.43
C LYS A 354 -11.96 -32.31 -19.92
N ILE A 355 -11.34 -31.45 -20.74
CA ILE A 355 -10.95 -30.09 -20.35
C ILE A 355 -12.15 -29.19 -20.00
N ARG A 356 -13.31 -29.43 -20.63
CA ARG A 356 -14.56 -28.70 -20.40
C ARG A 356 -14.98 -28.67 -18.92
N TYR A 357 -14.75 -29.75 -18.17
CA TYR A 357 -15.12 -29.82 -16.76
C TYR A 357 -14.26 -28.88 -15.91
N TYR A 358 -12.96 -28.81 -16.19
CA TYR A 358 -12.06 -27.86 -15.52
C TYR A 358 -12.48 -26.42 -15.82
N LEU A 359 -12.80 -26.10 -17.08
CA LEU A 359 -13.23 -24.76 -17.48
C LEU A 359 -14.52 -24.33 -16.78
N ILE A 360 -15.55 -25.18 -16.75
CA ILE A 360 -16.82 -24.86 -16.10
C ILE A 360 -16.60 -24.61 -14.61
N VAL A 361 -15.87 -25.50 -13.92
CA VAL A 361 -15.61 -25.37 -12.48
C VAL A 361 -14.79 -24.12 -12.16
N THR A 362 -13.71 -23.85 -12.90
CA THR A 362 -12.89 -22.66 -12.64
C THR A 362 -13.62 -21.36 -12.96
N MET A 363 -14.44 -21.33 -14.03
CA MET A 363 -15.30 -20.18 -14.34
C MET A 363 -16.33 -19.91 -13.25
N ILE A 364 -17.03 -20.95 -12.77
CA ILE A 364 -18.03 -20.81 -11.69
C ILE A 364 -17.36 -20.28 -10.42
N ILE A 365 -16.22 -20.84 -10.02
CA ILE A 365 -15.50 -20.40 -8.82
C ILE A 365 -15.06 -18.95 -8.97
N SER A 366 -14.37 -18.60 -10.06
CA SER A 366 -13.90 -17.23 -10.28
C SER A 366 -15.05 -16.22 -10.35
N LEU A 367 -16.17 -16.55 -11.01
CA LEU A 367 -17.33 -15.67 -11.09
C LEU A 367 -18.04 -15.54 -9.73
N ALA A 368 -18.23 -16.62 -8.99
CA ALA A 368 -18.90 -16.56 -7.69
C ALA A 368 -18.15 -15.63 -6.72
N PHE A 369 -16.82 -15.76 -6.64
CA PHE A 369 -16.01 -14.93 -5.76
C PHE A 369 -15.87 -13.47 -6.20
N THR A 370 -16.11 -13.14 -7.48
CA THR A 370 -16.07 -11.74 -7.94
C THR A 370 -17.43 -11.06 -8.01
N LEU A 371 -18.51 -11.81 -8.28
CA LEU A 371 -19.87 -11.28 -8.32
C LEU A 371 -20.38 -10.92 -6.92
N VAL A 372 -19.97 -11.64 -5.88
CA VAL A 372 -20.35 -11.32 -4.49
C VAL A 372 -19.88 -9.91 -4.09
N PRO A 373 -18.56 -9.58 -4.17
CA PRO A 373 -18.10 -8.23 -3.88
C PRO A 373 -18.66 -7.15 -4.83
N LEU A 374 -18.93 -7.50 -6.10
CA LEU A 374 -19.56 -6.59 -7.04
C LEU A 374 -20.97 -6.21 -6.59
N GLY A 375 -21.79 -7.21 -6.20
CA GLY A 375 -23.15 -7.00 -5.70
C GLY A 375 -23.21 -6.20 -4.40
N THR A 376 -22.16 -6.27 -3.57
CA THR A 376 -22.04 -5.50 -2.32
C THR A 376 -21.28 -4.17 -2.47
N GLY A 377 -20.93 -3.75 -3.69
CA GLY A 377 -20.30 -2.46 -3.95
C GLY A 377 -18.89 -2.31 -3.36
N GLN A 378 -18.11 -3.39 -3.29
CA GLN A 378 -16.85 -3.42 -2.54
C GLN A 378 -15.63 -2.90 -3.30
N TYR A 379 -15.75 -2.56 -4.59
CA TYR A 379 -14.61 -2.09 -5.38
C TYR A 379 -14.36 -0.60 -5.18
N GLN A 380 -13.18 -0.24 -4.67
CA GLN A 380 -12.73 1.13 -4.48
C GLN A 380 -11.20 1.27 -4.61
N ALA A 381 -10.72 2.48 -4.79
CA ALA A 381 -9.32 2.84 -4.55
C ALA A 381 -9.04 2.97 -3.05
N GLY A 382 -7.89 2.47 -2.60
CA GLY A 382 -7.40 2.66 -1.23
C GLY A 382 -6.36 3.79 -1.15
N LEU A 383 -6.14 4.34 0.05
CA LEU A 383 -5.18 5.44 0.31
C LEU A 383 -3.76 5.17 -0.24
N SER A 384 -3.33 3.91 -0.23
CA SER A 384 -2.00 3.49 -0.70
C SER A 384 -2.04 2.61 -1.94
N ASN A 385 -3.20 2.48 -2.59
CA ASN A 385 -3.37 1.53 -3.71
C ASN A 385 -3.22 2.23 -5.05
N VAL A 386 -2.47 1.59 -5.96
CA VAL A 386 -2.26 2.05 -7.35
C VAL A 386 -3.36 1.59 -8.31
N MET A 387 -4.34 0.85 -7.79
CA MET A 387 -5.44 0.27 -8.55
C MET A 387 -6.69 0.20 -7.67
N CYS A 388 -7.83 0.04 -8.32
CA CYS A 388 -9.07 -0.27 -7.63
C CYS A 388 -9.11 -1.74 -7.20
N PHE A 389 -9.40 -1.96 -5.92
CA PHE A 389 -9.48 -3.28 -5.32
C PHE A 389 -10.62 -3.33 -4.30
N LEU A 390 -10.76 -4.45 -3.59
CA LEU A 390 -11.80 -4.60 -2.58
C LEU A 390 -11.52 -3.68 -1.37
N LYS A 391 -12.53 -2.97 -0.85
CA LYS A 391 -12.46 -2.07 0.32
C LYS A 391 -12.19 -2.87 1.59
N ASP A 392 -13.14 -3.73 1.92
CA ASP A 392 -13.22 -4.36 3.23
C ASP A 392 -12.27 -5.55 3.34
N GLU A 393 -11.54 -5.63 4.47
CA GLU A 393 -10.59 -6.71 4.74
C GLU A 393 -11.25 -8.10 4.71
N ILE A 394 -12.50 -8.20 5.19
CA ILE A 394 -13.24 -9.45 5.22
C ILE A 394 -13.48 -9.95 3.80
N TYR A 395 -13.95 -9.08 2.90
CA TYR A 395 -14.19 -9.44 1.49
C TYR A 395 -12.88 -9.73 0.77
N GLN A 396 -11.84 -8.90 0.97
CA GLN A 396 -10.49 -9.17 0.46
C GLN A 396 -10.00 -10.57 0.87
N SER A 397 -10.10 -10.87 2.17
CA SER A 397 -9.62 -12.13 2.73
C SER A 397 -10.42 -13.32 2.20
N MET A 398 -11.74 -13.28 2.30
CA MET A 398 -12.61 -14.41 1.97
C MET A 398 -12.68 -14.68 0.47
N THR A 399 -12.79 -13.65 -0.36
CA THR A 399 -13.08 -13.83 -1.79
C THR A 399 -11.83 -13.92 -2.65
N PHE A 400 -10.71 -13.34 -2.21
CA PHE A 400 -9.47 -13.35 -2.96
C PHE A 400 -8.34 -14.13 -2.27
N PHE A 401 -7.94 -13.73 -1.06
CA PHE A 401 -6.72 -14.28 -0.44
C PHE A 401 -6.87 -15.71 0.08
N VAL A 402 -8.05 -16.13 0.55
CA VAL A 402 -8.29 -17.51 0.98
C VAL A 402 -8.22 -18.47 -0.22
N PRO A 403 -8.95 -18.25 -1.35
CA PRO A 403 -8.77 -19.06 -2.56
C PRO A 403 -7.32 -19.06 -3.08
N LEU A 404 -6.66 -17.90 -3.08
CA LEU A 404 -5.25 -17.78 -3.45
C LEU A 404 -4.35 -18.63 -2.53
N GLY A 405 -4.55 -18.56 -1.21
CA GLY A 405 -3.80 -19.30 -0.21
C GLY A 405 -3.98 -20.81 -0.32
N ILE A 406 -5.19 -21.29 -0.60
CA ILE A 406 -5.48 -22.71 -0.88
C ILE A 406 -4.72 -23.17 -2.13
N CYS A 407 -4.81 -22.41 -3.22
CA CYS A 407 -4.09 -22.70 -4.47
C CYS A 407 -2.57 -22.71 -4.27
N LEU A 408 -2.02 -21.74 -3.53
CA LEU A 408 -0.59 -21.67 -3.22
C LEU A 408 -0.14 -22.85 -2.36
N THR A 409 -0.91 -23.22 -1.33
CA THR A 409 -0.59 -24.36 -0.47
C THR A 409 -0.58 -25.67 -1.26
N LEU A 410 -1.62 -25.90 -2.07
CA LEU A 410 -1.68 -27.06 -2.96
C LEU A 410 -0.56 -27.04 -3.99
N GLY A 411 -0.27 -25.86 -4.55
CA GLY A 411 0.83 -25.65 -5.48
C GLY A 411 2.19 -25.98 -4.86
N THR A 412 2.45 -25.58 -3.61
CA THR A 412 3.68 -25.90 -2.87
C THR A 412 3.84 -27.40 -2.68
N ILE A 413 2.77 -28.10 -2.28
CA ILE A 413 2.80 -29.56 -2.14
C ILE A 413 3.13 -30.21 -3.49
N LEU A 414 2.45 -29.79 -4.58
CA LEU A 414 2.68 -30.31 -5.92
C LEU A 414 4.10 -30.02 -6.43
N MET A 415 4.65 -28.83 -6.17
CA MET A 415 6.02 -28.48 -6.52
C MET A 415 7.04 -29.37 -5.80
N ILE A 416 6.86 -29.62 -4.50
CA ILE A 416 7.73 -30.54 -3.74
C ILE A 416 7.66 -31.95 -4.32
N LEU A 417 6.45 -32.43 -4.63
CA LEU A 417 6.26 -33.74 -5.24
C LEU A 417 6.93 -33.83 -6.62
N VAL A 418 6.78 -32.80 -7.46
CA VAL A 418 7.46 -32.69 -8.74
C VAL A 418 8.98 -32.75 -8.59
N MET A 419 9.55 -31.96 -7.67
CA MET A 419 11.00 -31.95 -7.43
C MET A 419 11.49 -33.32 -6.96
N LYS A 420 10.72 -34.00 -6.10
CA LYS A 420 10.99 -35.37 -5.66
C LYS A 420 11.00 -36.35 -6.83
N GLU A 421 9.99 -36.31 -7.71
CA GLU A 421 9.93 -37.22 -8.86
C GLU A 421 11.07 -36.95 -9.86
N ILE A 422 11.43 -35.69 -10.11
CA ILE A 422 12.60 -35.33 -10.92
C ILE A 422 13.87 -35.90 -10.30
N TYR A 423 14.07 -35.73 -9.00
CA TYR A 423 15.22 -36.28 -8.28
C TYR A 423 15.30 -37.81 -8.43
N VAL A 424 14.17 -38.51 -8.28
CA VAL A 424 14.10 -39.97 -8.47
C VAL A 424 14.48 -40.36 -9.90
N ILE A 425 13.94 -39.69 -10.92
CA ILE A 425 14.25 -39.97 -12.33
C ILE A 425 15.73 -39.76 -12.64
N VAL A 426 16.32 -38.65 -12.15
CA VAL A 426 17.74 -38.34 -12.34
C VAL A 426 18.62 -39.39 -11.65
N LYS A 427 18.26 -39.78 -10.42
CA LYS A 427 19.01 -40.78 -9.65
C LYS A 427 18.95 -42.17 -10.31
N SER A 428 17.76 -42.62 -10.73
CA SER A 428 17.59 -43.94 -11.34
C SER A 428 18.34 -44.08 -12.67
N LYS A 429 18.44 -43.00 -13.47
CA LYS A 429 19.13 -43.05 -14.77
C LYS A 429 20.65 -42.87 -14.68
N SER A 430 21.17 -42.34 -13.59
CA SER A 430 22.62 -42.22 -13.38
C SER A 430 23.35 -43.57 -13.33
N SER A 431 22.64 -44.68 -13.14
CA SER A 431 23.22 -46.04 -13.09
C SER A 431 23.32 -46.73 -14.46
N SER A 432 22.73 -46.18 -15.52
CA SER A 432 22.77 -46.78 -16.87
C SER A 432 23.56 -45.88 -17.83
N ASN A 433 24.31 -46.45 -18.77
CA ASN A 433 25.09 -45.70 -19.77
C ASN A 433 24.25 -44.77 -20.69
N SER A 434 22.92 -44.72 -20.56
CA SER A 434 22.05 -43.74 -21.25
C SER A 434 21.89 -42.42 -20.44
N LYS A 435 23.00 -41.69 -20.27
CA LYS A 435 22.94 -40.33 -19.69
C LYS A 435 22.24 -39.31 -20.61
N SER A 436 22.38 -39.48 -21.92
CA SER A 436 21.90 -38.51 -22.94
C SER A 436 20.38 -38.30 -22.92
N ASP A 437 19.60 -39.39 -22.85
CA ASP A 437 18.13 -39.32 -22.96
C ASP A 437 17.48 -38.67 -21.74
N SER A 438 18.10 -38.83 -20.57
CA SER A 438 17.62 -38.24 -19.31
C SER A 438 17.69 -36.71 -19.32
N ILE A 439 18.81 -36.17 -19.83
CA ILE A 439 19.07 -34.73 -19.89
C ILE A 439 18.14 -34.08 -20.93
N SER A 440 17.91 -34.76 -22.06
CA SER A 440 16.97 -34.28 -23.09
C SER A 440 15.55 -34.13 -22.55
N TYR A 441 15.07 -35.12 -21.79
CA TYR A 441 13.75 -35.05 -21.16
C TYR A 441 13.66 -33.92 -20.11
N LEU A 442 14.68 -33.77 -19.28
CA LEU A 442 14.72 -32.71 -18.27
C LEU A 442 14.72 -31.31 -18.92
N LYS A 443 15.45 -31.14 -20.03
CA LYS A 443 15.50 -29.89 -20.80
C LYS A 443 14.12 -29.47 -21.35
N LEU A 444 13.24 -30.43 -21.66
CA LEU A 444 11.86 -30.16 -22.08
C LEU A 444 10.98 -29.64 -20.93
N GLN A 445 11.24 -30.07 -19.68
CA GLN A 445 10.43 -29.73 -18.51
C GLN A 445 10.94 -28.51 -17.73
N VAL A 446 12.19 -28.07 -17.93
CA VAL A 446 12.74 -26.91 -17.21
C VAL A 446 11.96 -25.62 -17.47
N LYS A 447 11.49 -25.38 -18.69
CA LYS A 447 10.74 -24.17 -19.05
C LYS A 447 9.42 -24.02 -18.27
N PRO A 448 8.50 -25.01 -18.28
CA PRO A 448 7.28 -24.91 -17.47
C PRO A 448 7.58 -24.82 -15.98
N MET A 449 8.63 -25.50 -15.47
CA MET A 449 9.04 -25.35 -14.06
C MET A 449 9.47 -23.93 -13.72
N LEU A 450 10.30 -23.31 -14.57
CA LEU A 450 10.74 -21.93 -14.35
C LEU A 450 9.54 -20.98 -14.31
N ASN A 451 8.58 -21.17 -15.21
CA ASN A 451 7.35 -20.39 -15.22
C ASN A 451 6.57 -20.56 -13.90
N ILE A 452 6.34 -21.81 -13.50
CA ILE A 452 5.64 -22.15 -12.27
C ILE A 452 6.30 -21.48 -11.05
N ILE A 453 7.62 -21.57 -10.93
CA ILE A 453 8.40 -21.03 -9.80
C ILE A 453 8.33 -19.50 -9.77
N LEU A 454 8.49 -18.83 -10.92
CA LEU A 454 8.41 -17.37 -11.00
C LEU A 454 7.04 -16.84 -10.58
N PHE A 455 5.97 -17.49 -11.04
CA PHE A 455 4.60 -17.14 -10.65
C PHE A 455 4.34 -17.44 -9.17
N TYR A 456 4.87 -18.54 -8.64
CA TYR A 456 4.75 -18.87 -7.22
C TYR A 456 5.32 -17.76 -6.33
N PHE A 457 6.56 -17.33 -6.59
CA PHE A 457 7.20 -16.30 -5.77
C PHE A 457 6.52 -14.94 -5.88
N THR A 458 6.00 -14.58 -7.05
CA THR A 458 5.26 -13.33 -7.24
C THR A 458 3.92 -13.36 -6.52
N PHE A 459 3.13 -14.43 -6.63
CA PHE A 459 1.88 -14.56 -5.86
C PHE A 459 2.13 -14.63 -4.35
N LEU A 460 3.18 -15.34 -3.91
CA LEU A 460 3.58 -15.38 -2.51
C LEU A 460 3.95 -13.99 -2.00
N TYR A 461 4.72 -13.22 -2.77
CA TYR A 461 5.05 -11.84 -2.43
C TYR A 461 3.79 -10.98 -2.28
N LEU A 462 2.87 -11.02 -3.26
CA LEU A 462 1.62 -10.26 -3.20
C LEU A 462 0.79 -10.63 -1.96
N PHE A 463 0.72 -11.93 -1.63
CA PHE A 463 0.03 -12.42 -0.44
C PHE A 463 0.67 -11.89 0.85
N LEU A 464 1.99 -11.99 0.98
CA LEU A 464 2.72 -11.52 2.16
C LEU A 464 2.65 -10.00 2.31
N PHE A 465 2.81 -9.25 1.21
CA PHE A 465 2.76 -7.80 1.21
C PHE A 465 1.42 -7.29 1.74
N VAL A 466 0.30 -7.83 1.25
CA VAL A 466 -1.03 -7.39 1.72
C VAL A 466 -1.26 -7.77 3.18
N ARG A 467 -0.78 -8.94 3.63
CA ARG A 467 -0.84 -9.29 5.07
C ARG A 467 -0.02 -8.36 5.95
N VAL A 468 1.14 -7.91 5.49
CA VAL A 468 1.98 -6.94 6.21
C VAL A 468 1.33 -5.55 6.24
N VAL A 469 0.71 -5.12 5.14
CA VAL A 469 -0.01 -3.84 5.09
C VAL A 469 -1.23 -3.87 6.01
N ASN A 470 -2.03 -4.94 5.98
CA ASN A 470 -3.21 -5.08 6.83
C ASN A 470 -2.84 -5.15 8.31
N SER A 471 -1.76 -5.87 8.68
CA SER A 471 -1.33 -5.95 10.08
C SER A 471 -0.78 -4.64 10.65
N ARG A 472 -0.37 -3.70 9.78
CA ARG A 472 0.09 -2.36 10.15
C ARG A 472 -0.94 -1.27 9.86
N TYR A 473 -2.16 -1.63 9.46
CA TYR A 473 -3.18 -0.67 9.09
C TYR A 473 -3.49 0.30 10.24
N GLN A 474 -3.64 -0.23 11.46
CA GLN A 474 -3.84 0.61 12.66
C GLN A 474 -2.65 1.54 12.91
N GLU A 475 -1.41 1.10 12.70
CA GLU A 475 -0.24 1.98 12.87
C GLU A 475 -0.27 3.14 11.87
N TYR A 476 -0.70 2.88 10.63
CA TYR A 476 -0.85 3.92 9.60
C TYR A 476 -1.96 4.90 9.95
N GLU A 477 -3.09 4.40 10.45
CA GLU A 477 -4.20 5.22 10.93
C GLU A 477 -3.79 6.09 12.13
N ASP A 478 -3.15 5.50 13.15
CA ASP A 478 -2.67 6.20 14.34
C ASP A 478 -1.61 7.26 14.00
N SER A 479 -0.90 7.10 12.87
CA SER A 479 0.08 8.08 12.38
C SER A 479 -0.55 9.34 11.79
N ALA A 480 -1.85 9.34 11.51
CA ALA A 480 -2.55 10.53 11.03
C ALA A 480 -2.49 11.66 12.07
N ILE A 481 -2.67 11.36 13.35
CA ILE A 481 -2.63 12.37 14.42
C ILE A 481 -1.29 13.12 14.47
N PRO A 482 -0.11 12.46 14.61
CA PRO A 482 1.17 13.17 14.64
C PRO A 482 1.48 13.89 13.32
N TYR A 483 1.04 13.35 12.19
CA TYR A 483 1.13 14.05 10.90
C TYR A 483 0.36 15.38 10.92
N MET A 484 -0.87 15.36 11.43
CA MET A 484 -1.72 16.54 11.57
C MET A 484 -1.15 17.57 12.54
N LEU A 485 -0.64 17.12 13.69
CA LEU A 485 0.04 17.98 14.66
C LEU A 485 1.27 18.65 14.06
N CYS A 486 2.00 17.96 13.18
CA CYS A 486 3.12 18.53 12.46
C CYS A 486 2.67 19.59 11.45
N LEU A 487 1.60 19.34 10.68
CA LEU A 487 1.05 20.32 9.74
C LEU A 487 0.57 21.57 10.46
N ALA A 488 -0.12 21.41 11.60
CA ALA A 488 -0.59 22.52 12.44
C ALA A 488 0.55 23.39 12.98
N LYS A 489 1.76 22.83 13.14
CA LYS A 489 2.97 23.56 13.56
C LYS A 489 3.71 24.23 12.40
N GLY A 490 3.15 24.21 11.20
CA GLY A 490 3.78 24.81 10.01
C GLY A 490 4.91 23.95 9.41
N GLY A 491 4.97 22.65 9.70
CA GLY A 491 6.00 21.78 9.13
C GLY A 491 5.88 21.56 7.62
N GLY A 492 4.70 21.81 7.04
CA GLY A 492 4.44 21.69 5.61
C GLY A 492 4.88 20.33 5.04
N ASN A 493 5.75 20.34 4.04
CA ASN A 493 6.27 19.14 3.37
C ASN A 493 7.20 18.27 4.23
N SER A 494 7.65 18.74 5.39
CA SER A 494 8.47 17.93 6.31
C SER A 494 7.62 16.94 7.12
N CYS A 495 6.30 17.14 7.16
CA CYS A 495 5.36 16.25 7.82
C CYS A 495 5.11 15.04 6.94
N LEU A 496 5.41 13.84 7.45
CA LEU A 496 5.25 12.59 6.73
C LEU A 496 4.18 11.73 7.41
N LEU A 497 3.18 11.33 6.63
CA LEU A 497 2.21 10.32 7.02
C LEU A 497 2.86 8.95 6.87
N LYS A 498 2.79 8.10 7.91
CA LYS A 498 3.35 6.75 7.79
C LYS A 498 2.53 5.94 6.80
N GLY A 499 3.22 5.14 5.99
CA GLY A 499 2.60 4.17 5.09
C GLY A 499 3.65 3.19 4.55
N PRO A 500 3.27 2.25 3.68
CA PRO A 500 4.23 1.41 2.99
C PRO A 500 5.25 2.25 2.21
N SER A 501 6.51 1.81 2.22
CA SER A 501 7.59 2.52 1.52
C SER A 501 7.32 2.56 0.02
N ALA A 502 7.73 3.65 -0.65
CA ALA A 502 7.54 3.80 -2.10
C ALA A 502 8.11 2.62 -2.89
N GLY A 503 9.28 2.11 -2.48
CA GLY A 503 9.90 0.92 -3.09
C GLY A 503 9.03 -0.33 -2.95
N SER A 504 8.40 -0.53 -1.81
CA SER A 504 7.48 -1.67 -1.60
C SER A 504 6.21 -1.54 -2.44
N LEU A 505 5.63 -0.34 -2.55
CA LEU A 505 4.49 -0.08 -3.44
C LEU A 505 4.84 -0.23 -4.92
N GLY A 506 6.00 0.27 -5.34
CA GLY A 506 6.50 0.12 -6.70
C GLY A 506 6.75 -1.34 -7.06
N TYR A 507 7.34 -2.12 -6.14
CA TYR A 507 7.56 -3.56 -6.35
C TYR A 507 6.25 -4.36 -6.32
N PHE A 508 5.28 -3.98 -5.47
CA PHE A 508 3.91 -4.52 -5.52
C PHE A 508 3.26 -4.28 -6.90
N ALA A 509 3.32 -3.05 -7.41
CA ALA A 509 2.81 -2.72 -8.74
C ALA A 509 3.53 -3.52 -9.85
N TYR A 510 4.86 -3.68 -9.73
CA TYR A 510 5.65 -4.51 -10.63
C TYR A 510 5.18 -5.98 -10.63
N CYS A 511 5.10 -6.61 -9.47
CA CYS A 511 4.67 -8.01 -9.33
C CYS A 511 3.25 -8.24 -9.87
N LEU A 512 2.36 -7.24 -9.75
CA LEU A 512 1.00 -7.34 -10.24
C LEU A 512 0.92 -7.32 -11.78
N ARG A 513 1.86 -6.63 -12.46
CA ARG A 513 1.80 -6.39 -13.91
C ARG A 513 2.80 -7.19 -14.74
N ILE A 514 3.80 -7.83 -14.13
CA ILE A 514 4.90 -8.49 -14.87
C ILE A 514 4.52 -9.82 -15.54
N TYR A 515 3.41 -10.43 -15.15
CA TYR A 515 3.06 -11.81 -15.53
C TYR A 515 3.05 -12.09 -17.04
N GLY A 516 2.55 -11.17 -17.86
CA GLY A 516 2.51 -11.36 -19.31
C GLY A 516 3.90 -11.33 -19.96
N ILE A 517 4.80 -10.53 -19.41
CA ILE A 517 6.20 -10.46 -19.84
C ILE A 517 6.92 -11.78 -19.51
N TYR A 518 6.71 -12.33 -18.30
CA TYR A 518 7.27 -13.65 -17.93
C TYR A 518 6.78 -14.74 -18.87
N LEU A 519 5.47 -14.79 -19.12
CA LEU A 519 4.89 -15.75 -20.06
C LEU A 519 5.47 -15.60 -21.46
N PHE A 520 5.69 -14.37 -21.92
CA PHE A 520 6.25 -14.11 -23.24
C PHE A 520 7.70 -14.58 -23.33
N ILE A 521 8.56 -14.19 -22.39
CA ILE A 521 9.97 -14.61 -22.39
C ILE A 521 10.08 -16.13 -22.37
N ILE A 522 9.28 -16.82 -21.54
CA ILE A 522 9.39 -18.27 -21.38
C ILE A 522 8.76 -19.03 -22.56
N SER A 523 7.58 -18.60 -23.01
CA SER A 523 6.77 -19.33 -24.00
C SER A 523 7.07 -18.90 -25.43
N PHE A 524 7.23 -17.61 -25.70
CA PHE A 524 7.45 -17.08 -27.06
C PHE A 524 8.86 -17.42 -27.57
N LEU A 525 9.89 -17.31 -26.72
CA LEU A 525 11.27 -17.65 -27.08
C LEU A 525 11.53 -19.17 -27.17
N SER A 526 10.47 -19.98 -27.28
CA SER A 526 10.61 -21.42 -27.49
C SER A 526 10.80 -21.74 -28.97
N SER A 527 11.66 -22.73 -29.26
CA SER A 527 11.86 -23.23 -30.63
C SER A 527 10.56 -23.70 -31.27
N ARG A 528 9.65 -24.25 -30.45
CA ARG A 528 8.30 -24.64 -30.87
C ARG A 528 7.48 -23.45 -31.34
N THR A 529 7.49 -22.36 -30.60
CA THR A 529 6.76 -21.13 -30.97
C THR A 529 7.29 -20.53 -32.26
N ILE A 530 8.61 -20.45 -32.39
CA ILE A 530 9.26 -20.00 -33.64
C ILE A 530 8.85 -20.90 -34.81
N LYS A 531 8.78 -22.22 -34.60
CA LYS A 531 8.32 -23.16 -35.62
C LYS A 531 6.86 -22.91 -36.03
N ILE A 532 5.95 -22.70 -35.07
CA ILE A 532 4.55 -22.35 -35.34
C ILE A 532 4.46 -21.08 -36.21
N TRP A 533 5.23 -20.05 -35.87
CA TRP A 533 5.26 -18.83 -36.67
C TRP A 533 5.83 -19.06 -38.07
N LYS A 534 6.95 -19.80 -38.21
CA LYS A 534 7.54 -20.13 -39.53
C LYS A 534 6.60 -20.94 -40.42
N GLU A 535 5.79 -21.84 -39.83
CA GLU A 535 4.79 -22.64 -40.54
C GLU A 535 3.46 -21.90 -40.79
N SER A 536 3.26 -20.75 -40.14
CA SER A 536 2.01 -20.00 -40.27
C SER A 536 1.85 -19.37 -41.66
N ILE A 537 0.59 -19.27 -42.11
CA ILE A 537 0.21 -18.64 -43.38
C ILE A 537 0.70 -17.18 -43.47
N ILE A 538 0.81 -16.50 -42.32
CA ILE A 538 1.24 -15.10 -42.23
C ILE A 538 2.70 -14.93 -42.68
N LEU A 539 3.60 -15.81 -42.19
CA LEU A 539 5.02 -15.75 -42.56
C LEU A 539 5.35 -16.51 -43.84
N ASN A 540 4.53 -17.47 -44.24
CA ASN A 540 4.66 -18.19 -45.51
C ASN A 540 4.15 -17.37 -46.73
N ASN A 541 4.04 -16.04 -46.60
CA ASN A 541 3.73 -15.15 -47.70
C ASN A 541 5.02 -14.76 -48.43
N SER A 542 4.98 -14.72 -49.77
CA SER A 542 6.09 -14.36 -50.66
C SER A 542 6.82 -13.08 -50.22
N PHE A 543 6.08 -12.10 -49.67
CA PHE A 543 6.65 -10.84 -49.18
C PHE A 543 7.54 -10.98 -47.93
N VAL A 544 7.25 -11.92 -47.04
CA VAL A 544 7.93 -12.04 -45.73
C VAL A 544 9.08 -13.04 -45.78
N THR A 545 9.00 -14.04 -46.65
CA THR A 545 10.05 -15.03 -46.89
C THR A 545 11.46 -14.46 -47.11
N PRO A 546 11.69 -13.41 -47.93
CA PRO A 546 13.03 -12.84 -48.10
C PRO A 546 13.58 -12.20 -46.82
N ILE A 547 12.72 -11.58 -46.00
CA ILE A 547 13.12 -10.97 -44.72
C ILE A 547 13.51 -12.07 -43.73
N VAL A 548 12.71 -13.15 -43.63
CA VAL A 548 13.02 -14.28 -42.74
C VAL A 548 14.32 -14.96 -43.15
N LYS A 549 14.56 -15.16 -44.46
CA LYS A 549 15.82 -15.72 -44.97
C LYS A 549 17.03 -14.83 -44.65
N PHE A 550 16.87 -13.52 -44.69
CA PHE A 550 17.93 -12.57 -44.32
C PHE A 550 18.29 -12.64 -42.81
N PHE A 551 17.28 -12.82 -41.95
CA PHE A 551 17.53 -13.01 -40.52
C PHE A 551 18.15 -14.38 -40.20
N ASP A 552 17.68 -15.44 -40.84
CA ASP A 552 18.23 -16.79 -40.65
C ASP A 552 19.71 -16.84 -41.10
N SER A 553 20.06 -16.21 -42.23
CA SER A 553 21.45 -16.17 -42.74
C SER A 553 22.40 -15.35 -41.87
N SER A 554 21.92 -14.23 -41.30
CA SER A 554 22.70 -13.37 -40.41
C SER A 554 23.02 -14.03 -39.07
N PHE A 555 22.14 -14.91 -38.58
CA PHE A 555 22.34 -15.59 -37.30
C PHE A 555 23.14 -16.90 -37.44
N SER A 556 23.02 -17.60 -38.57
CA SER A 556 23.78 -18.84 -38.82
C SER A 556 25.28 -18.59 -39.07
N GLY A 557 25.66 -17.39 -39.53
CA GLY A 557 27.05 -17.09 -39.93
C GLY A 557 28.07 -16.87 -38.80
N ARG A 558 27.63 -16.63 -37.55
CA ARG A 558 28.54 -16.21 -36.45
C ARG A 558 28.91 -17.29 -35.42
N PHE A 559 28.28 -18.48 -35.47
CA PHE A 559 28.59 -19.60 -34.57
C PHE A 559 29.22 -20.81 -35.25
N SER A 560 29.74 -20.64 -36.48
CA SER A 560 30.70 -21.59 -37.03
C SER A 560 32.01 -21.46 -36.25
N SER A 561 32.06 -22.17 -35.12
CA SER A 561 33.31 -22.47 -34.43
C SER A 561 34.23 -23.10 -35.47
N SER A 562 35.30 -22.37 -35.80
CA SER A 562 36.46 -22.89 -36.51
C SER A 562 36.97 -24.11 -35.76
N LYS A 563 36.41 -25.28 -36.07
CA LYS A 563 37.12 -26.55 -35.94
C LYS A 563 38.15 -26.50 -37.04
N ASN A 564 39.30 -25.91 -36.71
CA ASN A 564 40.56 -26.18 -37.37
C ASN A 564 40.76 -27.70 -37.33
N THR A 565 40.27 -28.40 -38.34
CA THR A 565 40.80 -29.70 -38.73
C THR A 565 42.24 -29.47 -39.13
N THR A 566 43.14 -29.71 -38.18
CA THR A 566 44.54 -30.00 -38.46
C THR A 566 44.57 -31.24 -39.35
N THR A 567 44.60 -31.01 -40.66
CA THR A 567 45.05 -31.96 -41.67
C THR A 567 46.43 -32.45 -41.26
N THR A 568 46.48 -33.64 -40.65
CA THR A 568 47.72 -34.38 -40.49
C THR A 568 48.03 -34.96 -41.87
N GLN A 569 48.92 -34.30 -42.62
CA GLN A 569 49.57 -34.87 -43.78
C GLN A 569 50.40 -36.07 -43.31
N ASN A 570 49.92 -37.28 -43.56
CA ASN A 570 50.80 -38.44 -43.71
C ASN A 570 50.90 -38.74 -45.21
N SER A 571 52.00 -38.24 -45.78
CA SER A 571 52.65 -38.87 -46.92
C SER A 571 53.03 -40.31 -46.55
N THR A 572 53.03 -41.22 -47.53
CA THR A 572 54.14 -42.15 -47.88
C THR A 572 53.58 -43.43 -48.54
N PHE A 573 53.88 -43.53 -49.84
CA PHE A 573 54.19 -44.72 -50.66
C PHE A 573 53.11 -45.71 -51.13
N ASN A 574 53.03 -45.82 -52.48
CA ASN A 574 53.15 -47.02 -53.33
C ASN A 574 52.92 -48.38 -52.61
N ASN A 575 52.15 -49.34 -53.14
CA ASN A 575 52.44 -49.99 -54.41
C ASN A 575 51.37 -51.06 -54.74
N THR A 576 51.34 -51.44 -56.02
CA THR A 576 50.97 -52.75 -56.60
C THR A 576 49.50 -53.20 -56.74
N ASN A 577 49.16 -53.33 -58.03
CA ASN A 577 48.25 -54.26 -58.69
C ASN A 577 48.00 -55.60 -57.97
N GLY A 578 46.76 -56.08 -58.08
CA GLY A 578 46.40 -57.47 -57.80
C GLY A 578 44.94 -57.76 -58.17
N SER A 579 44.76 -58.36 -59.35
CA SER A 579 43.54 -59.07 -59.75
C SER A 579 43.19 -60.19 -58.76
N GLY A 580 41.92 -60.37 -58.44
CA GLY A 580 41.49 -61.51 -57.62
C GLY A 580 39.99 -61.56 -57.36
N SER A 581 39.32 -62.42 -58.11
CA SER A 581 38.01 -63.04 -57.86
C SER A 581 37.87 -63.61 -56.44
N GLY A 582 36.66 -63.55 -55.86
CA GLY A 582 36.30 -64.45 -54.74
C GLY A 582 35.20 -63.95 -53.80
N VAL A 583 33.97 -64.40 -54.05
CA VAL A 583 33.07 -65.11 -53.11
C VAL A 583 33.16 -64.75 -51.61
N GLY A 584 32.00 -64.39 -51.04
CA GLY A 584 31.55 -65.05 -49.80
C GLY A 584 31.32 -64.20 -48.54
N ASN A 585 30.02 -64.10 -48.21
CA ASN A 585 29.44 -64.20 -46.86
C ASN A 585 29.64 -63.13 -45.77
N SER A 586 28.46 -62.61 -45.39
CA SER A 586 27.93 -62.53 -44.02
C SER A 586 28.58 -61.56 -43.03
N SER A 587 27.87 -60.47 -42.75
CA SER A 587 27.30 -60.19 -41.42
C SER A 587 26.48 -58.90 -41.50
N GLY A 588 25.17 -59.08 -41.69
CA GLY A 588 24.20 -57.98 -41.67
C GLY A 588 24.02 -57.48 -40.25
N MET A 589 24.74 -56.41 -39.91
CA MET A 589 24.49 -55.61 -38.71
C MET A 589 23.30 -54.70 -38.99
N THR A 590 22.12 -55.12 -38.57
CA THR A 590 20.89 -54.32 -38.58
C THR A 590 21.06 -53.19 -37.57
N SER A 591 21.33 -51.98 -38.06
CA SER A 591 21.16 -50.77 -37.27
C SER A 591 19.66 -50.57 -37.07
N ILE A 592 19.21 -50.77 -35.82
CA ILE A 592 17.88 -50.35 -35.38
C ILE A 592 17.92 -48.82 -35.35
N GLY A 593 17.50 -48.22 -36.47
CA GLY A 593 17.12 -46.82 -36.51
C GLY A 593 15.94 -46.62 -35.57
N LEU A 594 16.21 -45.99 -34.42
CA LEU A 594 15.21 -45.43 -33.53
C LEU A 594 14.58 -44.23 -34.24
N GLU A 595 13.71 -44.52 -35.19
CA GLU A 595 12.75 -43.59 -35.75
C GLU A 595 11.81 -43.20 -34.61
N SER A 596 11.86 -41.92 -34.22
CA SER A 596 10.96 -41.38 -33.21
C SER A 596 9.53 -41.54 -33.71
N ARG A 597 8.84 -42.58 -33.22
CA ARG A 597 7.39 -42.72 -33.36
C ARG A 597 6.73 -41.50 -32.73
N ASN A 598 6.45 -40.52 -33.57
CA ASN A 598 5.33 -39.59 -33.38
C ASN A 598 4.07 -40.46 -33.34
N HIS A 599 3.65 -40.82 -32.14
CA HIS A 599 2.29 -41.30 -31.92
C HIS A 599 1.33 -40.12 -32.10
N ASN A 600 0.98 -39.85 -33.36
CA ASN A 600 -0.31 -39.26 -33.71
C ASN A 600 -1.34 -40.35 -33.48
N ILE A 601 -2.08 -40.23 -32.38
CA ILE A 601 -3.40 -40.84 -32.25
C ILE A 601 -4.32 -39.63 -32.09
N ASP A 602 -4.89 -39.25 -33.24
CA ASP A 602 -6.02 -38.33 -33.43
C ASP A 602 -7.14 -38.70 -32.44
N ASP A 603 -7.61 -37.73 -31.66
CA ASP A 603 -8.83 -36.95 -31.91
C ASP A 603 -10.09 -37.81 -31.97
N ASP A 604 -10.85 -37.74 -30.87
CA ASP A 604 -12.31 -37.73 -30.91
C ASP A 604 -12.82 -36.97 -29.68
N ASP A 605 -13.88 -36.18 -29.91
CA ASP A 605 -14.72 -35.39 -29.01
C ASP A 605 -14.22 -33.99 -28.59
N LEU A 606 -14.48 -33.04 -29.49
CA LEU A 606 -14.80 -31.64 -29.16
C LEU A 606 -16.03 -31.57 -28.23
#